data_AF-A0AAN7LAX6-F1
#
_entry.id   AF-A0AAN7LAX6-F1
#
_cell.length_a   1.000
_cell.length_b   1.000
_cell.length_c   1.000
_cell.angle_alpha   90.00
_cell.angle_beta   90.00
_cell.angle_gamma   90.00
#
_symmetry.space_group_name_H-M   'P 1'
#
loop_
_entity.id
_entity.type
_entity.pdbx_description
1 polymer ?
#
loop_
_entity_poly.entity_id
_entity_poly.type
_entity_poly.pdbx_seq_one_letter_code
_entity_poly.pdbx_strand_id
1 'polypeptide(L)'
;MPFSDPSDVMELIKSKGYFKRSPVSWNHAFDGASHSNLAISALGGLVDHLSRLMQDDILKNGDVLPCQVYKSCLRMDGQTLVNLDIFNNNADGGTSGTLYKYLDNCLTCSGKRLLRSWICHPLKDVEAINDRLNVLDDLAAKPEFMLFIAQCLRKLPDLDRLLGRAKASVQSPVSFLLPSVGNRVLK
;
A
#
# COMPACT_ATOMS: atom_id res chain seq x y z
N MET A 1 28.17 9.49 -0.45
CA MET A 1 27.38 8.23 -0.56
C MET A 1 27.12 7.97 -2.03
N PRO A 2 26.99 6.70 -2.48
CA PRO A 2 26.41 6.46 -3.80
C PRO A 2 25.03 7.17 -3.85
N PHE A 3 24.74 7.87 -4.95
CA PHE A 3 23.50 8.64 -5.18
C PHE A 3 23.32 9.95 -4.40
N SER A 4 24.43 10.60 -4.00
CA SER A 4 24.36 11.95 -3.41
C SER A 4 23.91 13.02 -4.41
N ASP A 5 24.14 12.81 -5.71
CA ASP A 5 23.65 13.69 -6.77
C ASP A 5 22.34 13.13 -7.37
N PRO A 6 21.23 13.89 -7.33
CA PRO A 6 19.98 13.50 -7.97
C PRO A 6 20.11 13.26 -9.47
N SER A 7 21.02 13.97 -10.16
CA SER A 7 21.18 13.92 -11.62
C SER A 7 21.60 12.53 -12.08
N ASP A 8 22.56 11.93 -11.37
CA ASP A 8 23.06 10.57 -11.62
C ASP A 8 21.94 9.53 -11.48
N VAL A 9 21.08 9.70 -10.47
CA VAL A 9 19.92 8.82 -10.25
C VAL A 9 18.94 8.93 -11.41
N MET A 10 18.67 10.16 -11.88
CA MET A 10 17.78 10.37 -13.01
C MET A 10 18.31 9.71 -14.30
N GLU A 11 19.61 9.81 -14.55
CA GLU A 11 20.26 9.17 -15.69
C GLU A 11 20.24 7.64 -15.57
N LEU A 12 20.49 7.10 -14.38
CA LEU A 12 20.37 5.66 -14.10
C LEU A 12 18.96 5.13 -14.39
N ILE A 13 17.93 5.81 -13.88
CA ILE A 13 16.52 5.41 -14.08
C ILE A 13 16.17 5.43 -15.58
N LYS A 14 16.60 6.48 -16.30
CA LYS A 14 16.37 6.61 -17.75
C LYS A 14 17.09 5.52 -18.55
N SER A 15 18.38 5.31 -18.28
CA SER A 15 19.22 4.34 -19.01
C SER A 15 18.76 2.90 -18.81
N LYS A 16 18.32 2.54 -17.60
CA LYS A 16 17.79 1.21 -17.28
C LYS A 16 16.32 1.02 -17.67
N GLY A 17 15.62 2.10 -18.04
CA GLY A 17 14.20 2.07 -18.38
C GLY A 17 13.31 1.69 -17.21
N TYR A 18 13.70 2.05 -15.98
CA TYR A 18 12.89 1.80 -14.79
C TYR A 18 11.61 2.66 -14.81
N PHE A 19 10.54 2.13 -14.21
CA PHE A 19 9.23 2.75 -14.10
C PHE A 19 8.55 3.11 -15.43
N LYS A 20 9.00 2.52 -16.55
CA LYS A 20 8.47 2.81 -17.90
C LYS A 20 6.97 2.51 -18.04
N ARG A 21 6.44 1.59 -17.22
CA ARG A 21 5.02 1.20 -17.22
C ARG A 21 4.16 2.01 -16.25
N SER A 22 4.76 2.93 -15.49
CA SER A 22 4.03 3.79 -14.56
C SER A 22 3.03 4.67 -15.32
N PRO A 23 1.77 4.77 -14.85
CA PRO A 23 0.75 5.60 -15.49
C PRO A 23 1.08 7.10 -15.40
N VAL A 24 1.89 7.48 -14.42
CA VAL A 24 2.42 8.84 -14.25
C VAL A 24 3.91 8.80 -14.53
N SER A 25 4.41 9.79 -15.29
CA SER A 25 5.86 9.97 -15.48
C SER A 25 6.52 10.07 -14.12
N TRP A 26 7.51 9.20 -13.85
CA TRP A 26 8.14 9.11 -12.54
C TRP A 26 8.76 10.44 -12.07
N ASN A 27 9.15 11.33 -13.00
CA ASN A 27 9.62 12.67 -12.69
C ASN A 27 8.55 13.51 -11.97
N HIS A 28 7.30 13.45 -12.46
CA HIS A 28 6.19 14.22 -11.89
C HIS A 28 5.73 13.69 -10.54
N ALA A 29 6.14 12.48 -10.15
CA ALA A 29 5.83 11.93 -8.83
C ALA A 29 6.51 12.74 -7.69
N PHE A 30 7.59 13.45 -7.98
CA PHE A 30 8.36 14.22 -7.00
C PHE A 30 8.03 15.73 -6.98
N ASP A 31 7.24 16.22 -7.92
CA ASP A 31 6.91 17.66 -8.06
C ASP A 31 6.20 18.23 -6.82
N GLY A 32 5.48 17.39 -6.07
CA GLY A 32 4.77 17.78 -4.84
C GLY A 32 5.61 17.68 -3.55
N ALA A 33 6.85 17.20 -3.62
CA ALA A 33 7.68 16.98 -2.43
C ALA A 33 8.45 18.25 -2.04
N SER A 34 8.37 18.65 -0.76
CA SER A 34 9.12 19.81 -0.23
C SER A 34 10.64 19.72 -0.46
N HIS A 35 11.18 18.50 -0.57
CA HIS A 35 12.60 18.23 -0.82
C HIS A 35 12.77 17.20 -1.96
N SER A 36 12.38 17.58 -3.17
CA SER A 36 12.44 16.70 -4.36
C SER A 36 13.81 16.04 -4.55
N ASN A 37 14.91 16.80 -4.40
CA ASN A 37 16.27 16.27 -4.54
C ASN A 37 16.61 15.15 -3.55
N LEU A 38 16.23 15.30 -2.27
CA LEU A 38 16.46 14.26 -1.25
C LEU A 38 15.63 13.02 -1.53
N ALA A 39 14.40 13.19 -2.01
CA ALA A 39 13.53 12.08 -2.39
C ALA A 39 14.12 11.28 -3.57
N ILE A 40 14.70 11.96 -4.56
CA ILE A 40 15.38 11.33 -5.69
C ILE A 40 16.65 10.59 -5.24
N SER A 41 17.47 11.18 -4.37
CA SER A 41 18.63 10.49 -3.79
C SER A 41 18.24 9.24 -2.99
N ALA A 42 17.18 9.32 -2.18
CA ALA A 42 16.65 8.18 -1.46
C ALA A 42 16.10 7.09 -2.40
N LEU A 43 15.43 7.48 -3.48
CA LEU A 43 15.00 6.57 -4.55
C LEU A 43 16.22 5.88 -5.19
N GLY A 44 17.30 6.60 -5.44
CA GLY A 44 18.56 6.04 -5.96
C GLY A 44 19.10 4.93 -5.06
N GLY A 45 19.14 5.17 -3.75
CA GLY A 45 19.52 4.14 -2.77
C GLY A 45 18.61 2.90 -2.78
N LEU A 46 17.29 3.10 -2.93
CA LEU A 46 16.34 2.00 -3.05
C LEU A 46 16.52 1.22 -4.36
N VAL A 47 16.70 1.92 -5.47
CA VAL A 47 16.94 1.33 -6.81
C VAL A 47 18.22 0.50 -6.80
N ASP A 48 19.31 1.01 -6.24
CA ASP A 48 20.56 0.26 -6.08
C ASP A 48 20.37 -0.99 -5.22
N HIS A 49 19.67 -0.85 -4.09
CA HIS A 49 19.41 -1.97 -3.21
C HIS A 49 18.61 -3.08 -3.92
N LEU A 50 17.54 -2.71 -4.63
CA LEU A 50 16.70 -3.65 -5.36
C LEU A 50 17.43 -4.27 -6.57
N SER A 51 18.26 -3.50 -7.26
CA SER A 51 19.08 -4.00 -8.37
C SER A 51 20.12 -5.01 -7.86
N ARG A 52 20.75 -4.77 -6.70
CA ARG A 52 21.63 -5.75 -6.03
C ARG A 52 20.94 -7.04 -5.62
N LEU A 53 19.62 -6.99 -5.35
CA LEU A 53 18.80 -8.17 -5.08
C LEU A 53 18.30 -8.87 -6.37
N MET A 54 18.78 -8.45 -7.54
CA MET A 54 18.38 -8.96 -8.86
C MET A 54 16.88 -8.78 -9.14
N GLN A 55 16.26 -7.72 -8.59
CA GLN A 55 14.84 -7.42 -8.74
C GLN A 55 14.55 -6.32 -9.77
N ASP A 56 15.33 -6.27 -10.86
CA ASP A 56 15.18 -5.26 -11.90
C ASP A 56 13.81 -5.29 -12.58
N ASP A 57 13.16 -6.45 -12.64
CA ASP A 57 11.81 -6.57 -13.23
C ASP A 57 10.75 -5.85 -12.40
N ILE A 58 10.93 -5.77 -11.07
CA ILE A 58 10.05 -4.98 -10.19
C ILE A 58 10.23 -3.50 -10.49
N LEU A 59 11.47 -3.05 -10.71
CA LEU A 59 11.75 -1.65 -11.02
C LEU A 59 11.23 -1.25 -12.41
N LYS A 60 11.35 -2.12 -13.41
CA LYS A 60 10.84 -1.86 -14.77
C LYS A 60 9.31 -1.81 -14.84
N ASN A 61 8.65 -2.71 -14.11
CA ASN A 61 7.21 -2.89 -14.14
C ASN A 61 6.47 -2.19 -12.99
N GLY A 62 7.21 -1.60 -12.06
CA GLY A 62 6.69 -0.91 -10.90
C GLY A 62 6.14 0.48 -11.26
N ASP A 63 5.20 0.92 -10.44
CA ASP A 63 4.60 2.24 -10.53
C ASP A 63 5.28 3.17 -9.49
N VAL A 64 5.52 4.43 -9.85
CA VAL A 64 5.94 5.45 -8.89
C VAL A 64 4.75 6.37 -8.65
N LEU A 65 4.28 6.41 -7.41
CA LEU A 65 3.15 7.25 -7.03
C LEU A 65 3.63 8.60 -6.49
N PRO A 66 2.92 9.70 -6.78
CA PRO A 66 3.26 11.00 -6.24
C PRO A 66 3.30 11.02 -4.71
N CYS A 67 4.30 11.70 -4.16
CA CYS A 67 4.45 11.88 -2.72
C CYS A 67 3.42 12.91 -2.22
N GLN A 68 2.21 12.46 -1.88
CA GLN A 68 1.12 13.32 -1.36
C GLN A 68 0.88 13.10 0.12
N VAL A 69 1.95 13.03 0.91
CA VAL A 69 1.84 12.79 2.36
C VAL A 69 1.05 13.93 3.01
N TYR A 70 -0.02 13.59 3.74
CA TYR A 70 -0.87 14.52 4.49
C TYR A 70 -1.76 15.49 3.68
N LYS A 71 -1.83 15.41 2.34
CA LYS A 71 -2.67 16.34 1.57
C LYS A 71 -4.15 16.23 1.91
N SER A 72 -4.64 15.01 2.14
CA SER A 72 -6.06 14.70 2.41
C SER A 72 -6.30 14.06 3.79
N CYS A 73 -5.28 13.99 4.65
CA CYS A 73 -5.39 13.34 5.95
C CYS A 73 -4.85 14.20 7.11
N LEU A 74 -5.31 13.88 8.31
CA LEU A 74 -4.79 14.43 9.55
C LEU A 74 -3.33 13.99 9.72
N ARG A 75 -2.45 14.96 9.98
CA ARG A 75 -1.04 14.69 10.25
C ARG A 75 -0.90 14.22 11.70
N MET A 76 -0.38 13.02 11.89
CA MET A 76 0.00 12.47 13.19
C MET A 76 1.50 12.19 13.16
N ASP A 77 2.22 12.65 14.17
CA ASP A 77 3.62 12.33 14.34
C ASP A 77 3.80 10.98 15.05
N GLY A 78 5.04 10.47 15.05
CA GLY A 78 5.34 9.19 15.66
C GLY A 78 5.00 9.15 17.16
N GLN A 79 5.20 10.27 17.87
CA GLN A 79 4.89 10.35 19.29
C GLN A 79 3.38 10.29 19.55
N THR A 80 2.56 10.94 18.71
CA THR A 80 1.09 10.81 18.79
C THR A 80 0.66 9.36 18.60
N LEU A 81 1.22 8.63 17.63
CA LEU A 81 0.87 7.22 17.40
C LEU A 81 1.19 6.33 18.61
N VAL A 82 2.29 6.62 19.31
CA VAL A 82 2.71 5.91 20.52
C VAL A 82 1.84 6.30 21.72
N ASN A 83 1.61 7.60 21.94
CA ASN A 83 0.83 8.09 23.08
C ASN A 83 -0.65 7.67 23.01
N LEU A 84 -1.18 7.44 21.82
CA LEU A 84 -2.53 6.94 21.59
C LEU A 84 -2.61 5.40 21.52
N ASP A 85 -1.51 4.69 21.80
CA ASP A 85 -1.41 3.23 21.74
C ASP A 85 -2.00 2.66 20.42
N ILE A 86 -1.67 3.27 19.28
CA ILE A 86 -2.35 2.94 18.00
C ILE A 86 -2.04 1.50 17.56
N PHE A 87 -0.77 1.08 17.63
CA PHE A 87 -0.32 -0.24 17.18
C PHE A 87 0.34 -1.08 18.27
N ASN A 88 0.96 -0.42 19.25
CA ASN A 88 1.63 -1.03 20.38
C ASN A 88 1.21 -0.24 21.62
N ASN A 89 0.96 -0.94 22.73
CA ASN A 89 0.69 -0.27 24.00
C ASN A 89 2.00 0.16 24.67
N ASN A 90 1.92 1.17 25.54
CA ASN A 90 3.06 1.66 26.31
C ASN A 90 3.38 0.83 27.57
N ALA A 91 2.52 -0.11 27.97
CA ALA A 91 2.70 -0.88 29.20
C ALA A 91 3.72 -2.02 29.06
N ASP A 92 3.60 -2.81 27.98
CA ASP A 92 4.45 -3.97 27.71
C ASP A 92 4.97 -4.01 26.25
N GLY A 93 4.66 -3.00 25.43
CA GLY A 93 5.02 -2.96 24.01
C GLY A 93 4.20 -3.92 23.14
N GLY A 94 3.27 -4.67 23.75
CA GLY A 94 2.39 -5.62 23.08
C GLY A 94 1.27 -4.95 22.30
N THR A 95 0.44 -5.76 21.65
CA THR A 95 -0.71 -5.28 20.84
C THR A 95 -2.01 -5.23 21.64
N SER A 96 -2.04 -5.80 22.84
CA SER A 96 -3.22 -5.81 23.70
C SER A 96 -3.59 -4.39 24.15
N GLY A 97 -4.88 -4.06 24.04
CA GLY A 97 -5.39 -2.73 24.40
C GLY A 97 -5.19 -1.65 23.33
N THR A 98 -4.63 -1.97 22.16
CA THR A 98 -4.36 -0.98 21.11
C THR A 98 -5.59 -0.69 20.24
N LEU A 99 -5.68 0.52 19.69
CA LEU A 99 -6.78 0.91 18.79
C LEU A 99 -6.86 -0.01 17.57
N TYR A 100 -5.72 -0.33 16.96
CA TYR A 100 -5.67 -1.22 15.81
C TYR A 100 -6.25 -2.60 16.13
N LYS A 101 -5.87 -3.21 17.28
CA LYS A 101 -6.39 -4.52 17.69
C LYS A 101 -7.89 -4.48 17.95
N TYR A 102 -8.40 -3.39 18.51
CA TYR A 102 -9.83 -3.22 18.75
C TYR A 102 -10.65 -3.12 17.46
N LEU A 103 -10.15 -2.38 16.47
CA LEU A 103 -10.86 -2.15 15.20
C LEU A 103 -10.68 -3.29 14.18
N ASP A 104 -9.60 -4.07 14.24
CA ASP A 104 -9.29 -5.11 13.26
C ASP A 104 -10.25 -6.31 13.32
N ASN A 105 -11.35 -6.20 12.58
CA ASN A 105 -12.27 -7.28 12.24
C ASN A 105 -12.13 -7.70 10.75
N CYS A 106 -11.01 -7.38 10.11
CA CYS A 106 -10.80 -7.64 8.70
C CYS A 106 -10.58 -9.13 8.44
N LEU A 107 -11.30 -9.66 7.43
CA LEU A 107 -11.22 -11.08 7.04
C LEU A 107 -10.04 -11.39 6.10
N THR A 108 -9.49 -10.38 5.42
CA THR A 108 -8.41 -10.54 4.45
C THR A 108 -7.15 -9.77 4.86
N CYS A 109 -5.98 -10.27 4.47
CA CYS A 109 -4.71 -9.57 4.71
C CYS A 109 -4.67 -8.19 4.01
N SER A 110 -5.28 -8.06 2.83
CA SER A 110 -5.42 -6.77 2.15
C SER A 110 -6.27 -5.80 2.95
N GLY A 111 -7.40 -6.25 3.51
CA GLY A 111 -8.25 -5.46 4.40
C GLY A 111 -7.49 -4.97 5.63
N LYS A 112 -6.69 -5.83 6.27
CA LYS A 112 -5.85 -5.46 7.42
C LYS A 112 -4.85 -4.35 7.08
N ARG A 113 -4.17 -4.46 5.93
CA ARG A 113 -3.24 -3.43 5.45
C ARG A 113 -3.96 -2.12 5.14
N LEU A 114 -5.15 -2.19 4.55
CA LEU A 114 -5.97 -1.02 4.27
C LEU A 114 -6.42 -0.33 5.56
N LEU A 115 -6.92 -1.08 6.54
CA LEU A 115 -7.30 -0.56 7.86
C LEU A 115 -6.11 0.11 8.56
N ARG A 116 -4.95 -0.55 8.56
CA ARG A 116 -3.71 0.04 9.08
C ARG A 116 -3.39 1.38 8.41
N SER A 117 -3.51 1.45 7.09
CA SER A 117 -3.30 2.68 6.32
C SER A 117 -4.30 3.78 6.69
N TRP A 118 -5.59 3.44 6.84
CA TRP A 118 -6.63 4.40 7.23
C TRP A 118 -6.42 4.95 8.63
N ILE A 119 -6.02 4.12 9.59
CA ILE A 119 -5.73 4.57 10.94
C ILE A 119 -4.51 5.51 10.94
N CYS A 120 -3.45 5.21 10.18
CA CYS A 120 -2.29 6.11 10.05
C CYS A 120 -2.61 7.42 9.33
N HIS A 121 -3.63 7.44 8.49
CA HIS A 121 -3.99 8.59 7.64
C HIS A 121 -5.49 8.91 7.77
N PRO A 122 -5.96 9.37 8.95
CA PRO A 122 -7.36 9.71 9.16
C PRO A 122 -7.81 10.78 8.17
N LEU A 123 -9.00 10.64 7.62
CA LEU A 123 -9.55 11.64 6.69
C LEU A 123 -9.77 12.98 7.40
N LYS A 124 -9.62 14.09 6.67
CA LYS A 124 -10.00 15.43 7.13
C LYS A 124 -11.19 16.02 6.36
N ASP A 125 -11.58 15.36 5.28
CA ASP A 125 -12.69 15.78 4.43
C ASP A 125 -14.01 15.21 4.96
N VAL A 126 -14.97 16.09 5.23
CA VAL A 126 -16.24 15.74 5.87
C VAL A 126 -17.09 14.87 4.95
N GLU A 127 -17.12 15.15 3.65
CA GLU A 127 -17.87 14.36 2.67
C GLU A 127 -17.33 12.93 2.63
N ALA A 128 -16.02 12.75 2.49
CA ALA A 128 -15.41 11.42 2.48
C ALA A 128 -15.57 10.65 3.81
N ILE A 129 -15.68 11.35 4.95
CA ILE A 129 -16.00 10.73 6.24
C ILE A 129 -17.45 10.24 6.23
N ASN A 130 -18.39 11.09 5.82
CA ASN A 130 -19.81 10.74 5.75
C ASN A 130 -20.07 9.60 4.77
N ASP A 131 -19.40 9.57 3.61
CA ASP A 131 -19.50 8.47 2.66
C ASP A 131 -19.15 7.12 3.30
N ARG A 132 -18.10 7.07 4.13
CA ARG A 132 -17.75 5.85 4.87
C ARG A 132 -18.79 5.48 5.90
N LEU A 133 -19.33 6.47 6.63
CA LEU A 133 -20.37 6.25 7.64
C LEU A 133 -21.67 5.73 7.00
N ASN A 134 -22.10 6.34 5.89
CA ASN A 134 -23.29 5.91 5.13
C ASN A 134 -23.19 4.45 4.70
N VAL A 135 -22.03 4.03 4.17
CA VAL A 135 -21.80 2.63 3.79
C VAL A 135 -21.88 1.70 5.00
N LEU A 136 -21.39 2.12 6.17
CA LEU A 136 -21.48 1.32 7.40
C LEU A 136 -22.93 1.17 7.86
N ASP A 137 -23.70 2.25 7.87
CA ASP A 137 -25.11 2.24 8.26
C ASP A 137 -25.94 1.33 7.34
N ASP A 138 -25.71 1.42 6.02
CA ASP A 138 -26.37 0.57 5.03
C ASP A 138 -26.08 -0.92 5.21
N LEU A 139 -24.83 -1.26 5.57
CA LEU A 139 -24.40 -2.63 5.82
C LEU A 139 -24.91 -3.13 7.18
N ALA A 140 -24.92 -2.29 8.20
CA ALA A 140 -25.43 -2.62 9.52
C ALA A 140 -26.94 -2.92 9.50
N ALA A 141 -27.69 -2.23 8.64
CA ALA A 141 -29.12 -2.49 8.43
C ALA A 141 -29.42 -3.85 7.75
N LYS A 142 -28.42 -4.53 7.18
CA LYS A 142 -28.58 -5.76 6.36
C LYS A 142 -27.65 -6.90 6.83
N PRO A 143 -27.89 -7.48 8.03
CA PRO A 143 -26.99 -8.47 8.62
C PRO A 143 -26.82 -9.75 7.79
N GLU A 144 -27.89 -10.23 7.13
CA GLU A 144 -27.83 -11.41 6.26
C GLU A 144 -26.89 -11.20 5.06
N PHE A 145 -26.90 -10.00 4.49
CA PHE A 145 -26.01 -9.63 3.40
C PHE A 145 -24.56 -9.56 3.86
N MET A 146 -24.32 -9.05 5.08
CA MET A 146 -22.99 -9.04 5.69
C MET A 146 -22.42 -10.44 5.91
N LEU A 147 -23.25 -11.41 6.33
CA LEU A 147 -22.83 -12.81 6.46
C LEU A 147 -22.41 -13.40 5.11
N PHE A 148 -23.17 -13.13 4.05
CA PHE A 148 -22.83 -13.58 2.70
C PHE A 148 -21.51 -12.96 2.21
N ILE A 149 -21.32 -11.65 2.34
CA ILE A 149 -20.05 -10.98 2.00
C ILE A 149 -18.90 -11.58 2.78
N ALA A 150 -19.07 -11.80 4.09
CA ALA A 150 -18.03 -12.39 4.94
C ALA A 150 -17.64 -13.82 4.50
N GLN A 151 -18.59 -14.61 3.99
CA GLN A 151 -18.28 -15.92 3.43
C GLN A 151 -17.49 -15.83 2.12
N CYS A 152 -17.82 -14.86 1.26
CA CYS A 152 -17.07 -14.60 0.03
C CYS A 152 -15.64 -14.12 0.30
N LEU A 153 -15.47 -13.11 1.17
CA LEU A 153 -14.18 -12.51 1.49
C LEU A 153 -13.20 -13.52 2.11
N ARG A 154 -13.69 -14.44 2.96
CA ARG A 154 -12.86 -15.51 3.56
C ARG A 154 -12.20 -16.44 2.53
N LYS A 155 -12.79 -16.56 1.33
CA LYS A 155 -12.26 -17.42 0.25
C LYS A 155 -11.24 -16.68 -0.63
N LEU A 156 -11.12 -15.36 -0.51
CA LEU A 156 -10.22 -14.58 -1.35
C LEU A 156 -8.77 -14.74 -0.89
N PRO A 157 -7.83 -15.04 -1.80
CA PRO A 157 -6.41 -14.99 -1.49
C PRO A 157 -5.94 -13.53 -1.33
N ASP A 158 -4.67 -13.35 -0.95
CA ASP A 158 -4.05 -12.04 -0.87
C ASP A 158 -3.84 -11.45 -2.28
N LEU A 159 -4.88 -10.79 -2.79
CA LEU A 159 -4.93 -10.27 -4.16
C LEU A 159 -3.87 -9.20 -4.42
N ASP A 160 -3.57 -8.32 -3.46
CA ASP A 160 -2.55 -7.28 -3.67
C ASP A 160 -1.17 -7.90 -3.92
N ARG A 161 -0.82 -8.94 -3.16
CA ARG A 161 0.45 -9.65 -3.35
C ARG A 161 0.47 -10.45 -4.65
N LEU A 162 -0.63 -11.08 -5.01
CA LEU A 162 -0.75 -11.79 -6.30
C LEU A 162 -0.60 -10.82 -7.47
N LEU A 163 -1.28 -9.67 -7.43
CA LEU A 163 -1.17 -8.64 -8.46
C LEU A 163 0.24 -8.05 -8.53
N GLY A 164 0.88 -7.79 -7.39
CA GLY A 164 2.26 -7.31 -7.34
C GLY A 164 3.24 -8.30 -7.99
N ARG A 165 3.11 -9.60 -7.67
CA ARG A 165 3.88 -10.66 -8.33
C ARG A 165 3.60 -10.74 -9.82
N ALA A 166 2.33 -10.60 -10.21
CA ALA A 166 1.94 -10.64 -11.60
C ALA A 166 2.56 -9.51 -12.41
N LYS A 167 2.49 -8.27 -11.90
CA LYS A 167 3.14 -7.12 -12.53
C LYS A 167 4.66 -7.32 -12.66
N ALA A 168 5.30 -7.90 -11.65
CA ALA A 168 6.72 -8.20 -11.69
C ALA A 168 7.09 -9.27 -12.72
N SER A 169 6.26 -10.32 -12.88
CA SER A 169 6.58 -11.49 -13.71
C SER A 169 6.12 -11.43 -15.17
N VAL A 170 5.59 -10.30 -15.66
CA VAL A 170 5.06 -10.14 -17.03
C VAL A 170 6.08 -10.49 -18.15
N GLN A 171 7.36 -10.71 -17.83
CA GLN A 171 8.39 -11.15 -18.78
C GLN A 171 8.95 -12.57 -18.53
N SER A 172 8.49 -13.29 -17.51
CA SER A 172 8.92 -14.68 -17.29
C SER A 172 8.00 -15.64 -18.06
N PRO A 173 8.54 -16.55 -18.90
CA PRO A 173 7.74 -17.51 -19.68
C PRO A 173 7.04 -18.59 -18.82
N VAL A 174 7.21 -18.54 -17.50
CA VAL A 174 6.60 -19.50 -16.57
C VAL A 174 5.18 -19.06 -16.25
N SER A 175 4.27 -19.60 -17.05
CA SER A 175 2.84 -19.81 -16.79
C SER A 175 2.32 -19.24 -15.47
N PHE A 176 1.54 -18.17 -15.59
CA PHE A 176 0.56 -17.75 -14.59
C PHE A 176 -0.43 -18.88 -14.32
N LEU A 177 -0.10 -19.76 -13.39
CA LEU A 177 -1.12 -20.47 -12.63
C LEU A 177 -1.60 -19.49 -11.56
N LEU A 178 -2.50 -18.56 -11.95
CA LEU A 178 -3.44 -18.03 -10.97
C LEU A 178 -4.00 -19.26 -10.24
N PRO A 179 -3.97 -19.32 -8.90
CA PRO A 179 -4.73 -20.33 -8.18
C PRO A 179 -6.13 -20.22 -8.75
N SER A 180 -6.57 -21.24 -9.49
CA SER A 180 -7.81 -21.22 -10.25
C SER A 180 -8.93 -20.77 -9.32
N VAL A 181 -9.28 -19.48 -9.39
CA VAL A 181 -10.44 -18.89 -8.74
C VAL A 181 -11.62 -19.40 -9.57
N GLY A 182 -12.04 -20.62 -9.30
CA GLY A 182 -13.07 -21.29 -10.09
C GLY A 182 -12.75 -22.74 -10.34
N ASN A 183 -13.09 -23.59 -9.36
CA ASN A 183 -13.64 -24.93 -9.58
C ASN A 183 -14.06 -25.64 -8.27
N ARG A 184 -14.04 -24.98 -7.11
CA ARG A 184 -14.58 -25.54 -5.86
C ARG A 184 -15.67 -24.69 -5.19
N VAL A 185 -16.44 -23.91 -5.97
CA VAL A 185 -17.59 -23.13 -5.45
C VAL A 185 -18.90 -23.45 -6.18
N LEU A 186 -18.94 -24.46 -7.06
CA LEU A 186 -20.19 -24.97 -7.64
C LEU A 186 -20.26 -26.49 -7.48
N LYS A 187 -20.41 -26.95 -6.23
CA LYS A 187 -21.18 -28.13 -5.84
C LYS A 187 -21.73 -27.87 -4.44
#